data_AF-A0A090VM49-F1
#
_entry.id   AF-A0A090VM49-F1
#
_cell.length_a   1.000
_cell.length_b   1.000
_cell.length_c   1.000
_cell.angle_alpha   90.00
_cell.angle_beta   90.00
_cell.angle_gamma   90.00
#
_symmetry.space_group_name_H-M   'P 1'
#
loop_
_entity.id
_entity.type
_entity.pdbx_description
1 polymer ?
#
loop_
_entity_poly.entity_id
_entity_poly.type
_entity_poly.pdbx_seq_one_letter_code
_entity_poly.pdbx_strand_id
1 'polypeptide(L)'
;MSVLQQKNKDILESKLAKVANVFHDVSNLNVEEAILDFQMKNKINMLIMINNKHSFFENLFFKKLIHHIGFHIKTPFLVIPSKTE
;
A
#
# COMPACT_ATOMS: atom_id res chain seq x y z
N MET A 1 -8.89 6.06 13.11
CA MET A 1 -7.58 5.36 13.21
C MET A 1 -7.35 4.93 14.65
N SER A 2 -6.74 3.76 14.87
CA SER A 2 -6.32 3.36 16.21
C SER A 2 -5.12 4.19 16.70
N VAL A 3 -4.89 4.23 18.02
CA VAL A 3 -3.73 4.94 18.60
C VAL A 3 -2.41 4.46 18.00
N LEU A 4 -2.28 3.15 17.75
CA LEU A 4 -1.10 2.57 17.11
C LEU A 4 -0.92 3.04 15.67
N GLN A 5 -2.00 3.09 14.87
CA GLN A 5 -1.95 3.57 13.49
C GLN A 5 -1.56 5.05 13.42
N GLN A 6 -2.06 5.87 14.34
CA GLN A 6 -1.65 7.27 14.42
C GLN A 6 -0.15 7.40 14.72
N LYS A 7 0.36 6.68 15.73
CA LYS A 7 1.80 6.68 16.06
C LYS A 7 2.66 6.22 14.87
N ASN A 8 2.24 5.19 14.15
CA ASN A 8 2.96 4.70 12.98
C ASN A 8 3.00 5.74 11.85
N LYS A 9 1.90 6.46 11.63
CA LYS A 9 1.82 7.55 10.67
C LYS A 9 2.78 8.69 11.03
N ASP A 10 2.81 9.11 12.30
CA ASP A 10 3.68 10.20 12.77
C ASP A 10 5.17 9.84 12.57
N ILE A 11 5.55 8.58 12.83
CA ILE A 11 6.91 8.08 12.56
C ILE A 11 7.21 8.15 11.06
N LEU A 12 6.28 7.72 10.21
CA LEU A 12 6.49 7.72 8.76
C LEU A 12 6.61 9.14 8.19
N GLU A 13 5.79 10.07 8.67
CA GLU A 13 5.85 11.48 8.32
C GLU A 13 7.21 12.09 8.68
N SER A 14 7.73 11.80 9.88
CA SER A 14 9.06 12.26 10.29
C SER A 14 10.18 11.72 9.38
N LYS A 15 10.08 10.46 8.94
CA LYS A 15 11.07 9.82 8.06
C LYS A 15 11.02 10.37 6.63
N LEU A 16 9.84 10.76 6.17
CA LEU A 16 9.62 11.29 4.83
C LEU A 16 9.66 12.82 4.77
N ALA A 17 9.97 13.52 5.87
CA ALA A 17 9.95 14.98 5.95
C ALA A 17 10.79 15.71 4.88
N LYS A 18 11.82 15.05 4.33
CA LYS A 18 12.68 15.60 3.26
C LYS A 18 12.19 15.27 1.84
N VAL A 19 11.10 14.53 1.71
CA VAL A 19 10.52 14.09 0.45
C VAL A 19 9.11 14.66 0.36
N ALA A 20 8.75 15.24 -0.78
CA ALA A 20 7.38 15.68 -1.01
C ALA A 20 6.44 14.46 -0.94
N ASN A 21 5.58 14.41 0.08
CA ASN A 21 4.69 13.30 0.35
C ASN A 21 3.31 13.81 0.78
N VAL A 22 2.27 13.05 0.44
CA VAL A 22 0.89 13.33 0.82
C VAL A 22 0.25 12.01 1.27
N PHE A 23 -0.42 12.06 2.41
CA PHE A 23 -1.17 10.92 2.93
C PHE A 23 -2.63 11.01 2.48
N HIS A 24 -3.15 9.91 1.93
CA HIS A 24 -4.55 9.77 1.56
C HIS A 24 -5.18 8.66 2.40
N ASP A 25 -6.34 8.96 2.98
CA ASP A 25 -7.20 7.97 3.62
C ASP A 25 -8.37 7.70 2.67
N VAL A 26 -8.55 6.44 2.27
CA VAL A 26 -9.54 6.04 1.26
C VAL A 26 -10.51 5.06 1.92
N SER A 27 -11.77 5.48 2.04
CA SER A 27 -12.84 4.63 2.55
C SER A 27 -13.32 3.69 1.45
N ASN A 28 -12.86 2.45 1.44
CA ASN A 28 -13.38 1.39 0.58
C ASN A 28 -13.33 0.04 1.30
N LEU A 29 -14.24 -0.88 0.94
CA LEU A 29 -14.30 -2.23 1.50
C LEU A 29 -13.22 -3.14 0.89
N ASN A 30 -12.79 -2.83 -0.35
CA ASN A 30 -11.78 -3.60 -1.08
C ASN A 30 -10.55 -2.74 -1.39
N VAL A 31 -9.37 -3.21 -0.97
CA VAL A 31 -8.07 -2.54 -1.20
C VAL A 31 -7.75 -2.43 -2.69
N GLU A 32 -8.12 -3.43 -3.48
CA GLU A 32 -7.86 -3.44 -4.92
C GLU A 32 -8.65 -2.34 -5.63
N GLU A 33 -9.96 -2.30 -5.40
CA GLU A 33 -10.85 -1.27 -5.95
C GLU A 33 -10.42 0.12 -5.48
N ALA A 34 -10.01 0.26 -4.21
CA ALA A 34 -9.47 1.51 -3.69
C ALA A 34 -8.25 1.99 -4.49
N ILE A 35 -7.31 1.08 -4.78
CA ILE A 35 -6.11 1.39 -5.57
C ILE A 35 -6.50 1.79 -6.99
N LEU A 36 -7.35 1.00 -7.67
CA LEU A 36 -7.78 1.28 -9.03
C LEU A 36 -8.53 2.63 -9.13
N ASP A 37 -9.48 2.89 -8.24
CA ASP A 37 -10.21 4.15 -8.19
C ASP A 37 -9.30 5.33 -7.92
N PHE A 38 -8.33 5.16 -7.01
CA PHE A 38 -7.37 6.19 -6.69
C PHE A 38 -6.48 6.51 -7.90
N GLN A 39 -6.04 5.51 -8.66
CA GLN A 39 -5.26 5.68 -9.89
C GLN A 39 -6.08 6.27 -11.05
N MET A 40 -7.40 6.05 -11.10
CA MET A 40 -8.25 6.72 -12.09
C MET A 40 -8.40 8.22 -11.80
N LYS A 41 -8.49 8.58 -10.52
CA LYS A 41 -8.67 9.97 -10.07
C LYS A 41 -7.36 10.77 -10.03
N ASN A 42 -6.23 10.08 -9.85
CA ASN A 42 -4.91 10.69 -9.69
C ASN A 42 -3.94 10.12 -10.71
N LYS A 43 -3.13 10.96 -11.35
CA LYS A 43 -2.08 10.49 -12.27
C LYS A 43 -0.94 9.85 -11.48
N ILE A 44 -0.99 8.54 -11.30
CA ILE A 44 0.05 7.75 -10.63
C ILE A 44 0.99 7.13 -11.66
N ASN A 45 2.29 7.41 -11.55
CA ASN A 45 3.29 6.89 -12.47
C ASN A 45 3.87 5.53 -12.05
N MET A 46 3.79 5.18 -10.77
CA MET A 46 4.28 3.93 -10.21
C MET A 46 3.49 3.58 -8.94
N LEU A 47 3.16 2.30 -8.80
CA LEU A 47 2.62 1.75 -7.56
C LEU A 47 3.74 1.03 -6.80
N ILE A 48 3.86 1.28 -5.50
CA ILE A 48 4.80 0.58 -4.62
C ILE A 48 4.01 -0.01 -3.45
N MET A 49 4.20 -1.30 -3.16
CA MET A 49 3.59 -1.98 -2.02
C MET A 49 4.64 -2.72 -1.18
N ILE A 50 4.51 -2.65 0.15
CA ILE A 50 5.36 -3.40 1.08
C ILE A 50 4.66 -4.72 1.43
N ASN A 51 5.35 -5.84 1.26
CA ASN A 51 4.87 -7.17 1.64
C ASN A 51 5.27 -7.50 3.08
N ASN A 52 4.35 -7.27 4.03
CA ASN A 52 4.52 -7.66 5.42
C ASN A 52 4.05 -9.10 5.65
N LYS A 53 4.95 -9.97 6.13
CA LYS A 53 4.72 -11.41 6.34
C LYS A 53 4.17 -11.76 7.73
N HIS A 54 3.42 -10.89 8.40
CA HIS A 54 3.15 -11.07 9.84
C HIS A 54 2.12 -12.17 10.16
N SER A 55 1.35 -12.71 9.19
CA SER A 55 0.54 -13.91 9.40
C SER A 55 0.34 -14.79 8.17
N PHE A 56 0.29 -16.12 8.36
CA PHE A 56 0.08 -17.13 7.30
C PHE A 56 -1.19 -16.85 6.46
N PHE A 57 -2.27 -16.37 7.09
CA PHE A 57 -3.49 -15.94 6.40
C PHE A 57 -3.29 -14.66 5.58
N GLU A 58 -2.53 -13.68 6.08
CA GLU A 58 -2.18 -12.47 5.31
C GLU A 58 -1.43 -12.86 4.04
N ASN A 59 -0.52 -13.83 4.10
CA ASN A 59 0.26 -14.24 2.93
C ASN A 59 -0.61 -14.84 1.81
N LEU A 60 -1.70 -15.55 2.14
CA LEU A 60 -2.65 -16.10 1.15
C LEU A 60 -3.51 -15.01 0.50
N PHE A 61 -4.03 -14.06 1.28
CA PHE A 61 -4.80 -12.93 0.76
C PHE A 61 -3.92 -11.94 0.00
N PHE A 62 -2.70 -11.70 0.49
CA PHE A 62 -1.73 -10.79 -0.10
C PHE A 62 -1.16 -11.33 -1.42
N LYS A 63 -0.86 -12.65 -1.52
CA LYS A 63 -0.44 -13.25 -2.79
C LYS A 63 -1.55 -13.17 -3.84
N LYS A 64 -2.81 -13.40 -3.44
CA LYS A 64 -3.97 -13.22 -4.33
C LYS A 64 -4.13 -11.75 -4.75
N LEU A 65 -4.01 -10.80 -3.83
CA LEU A 65 -4.11 -9.37 -4.10
C LEU A 65 -2.97 -8.88 -5.01
N ILE A 66 -1.72 -9.27 -4.75
CA ILE A 66 -0.57 -8.96 -5.65
C ILE A 66 -0.82 -9.51 -7.03
N HIS A 67 -1.20 -10.79 -7.14
CA HIS A 67 -1.44 -11.38 -8.44
C HIS A 67 -2.58 -10.63 -9.14
N HIS A 68 -3.68 -10.37 -8.45
CA HIS A 68 -4.82 -9.68 -9.03
C HIS A 68 -4.48 -8.26 -9.49
N ILE A 69 -3.82 -7.46 -8.65
CA ILE A 69 -3.32 -6.13 -9.03
C ILE A 69 -2.35 -6.25 -10.20
N GLY A 70 -1.35 -7.14 -10.10
CA GLY A 70 -0.33 -7.33 -11.12
C GLY A 70 -0.87 -7.75 -12.48
N PHE A 71 -2.00 -8.47 -12.53
CA PHE A 71 -2.66 -8.86 -13.78
C PHE A 71 -3.42 -7.71 -14.45
N HIS A 72 -3.92 -6.72 -13.69
CA HIS A 72 -4.81 -5.66 -14.21
C HIS A 72 -4.18 -4.26 -14.21
N ILE A 73 -3.08 -4.06 -13.48
CA ILE A 73 -2.45 -2.75 -13.35
C ILE A 73 -1.68 -2.38 -14.61
N LYS A 74 -1.92 -1.16 -15.12
CA LYS A 74 -1.21 -0.62 -16.30
C LYS A 74 0.03 0.19 -15.93
N THR A 75 0.20 0.52 -14.65
CA THR A 75 1.33 1.29 -14.13
C THR A 75 2.42 0.36 -13.61
N PRO A 76 3.71 0.70 -13.76
CA PRO A 76 4.81 -0.02 -13.11
C PRO A 76 4.50 -0.32 -11.64
N PHE A 77 4.65 -1.59 -11.25
CA PHE A 77 4.31 -2.07 -9.92
C PHE A 77 5.53 -2.71 -9.25
N LEU A 78 5.99 -2.12 -8.15
CA LEU A 78 7.10 -2.60 -7.34
C LEU A 78 6.57 -3.17 -6.02
N VAL A 79 6.96 -4.41 -5.71
CA VAL A 79 6.69 -5.03 -4.42
C VAL A 79 7.99 -5.16 -3.64
N ILE A 80 8.05 -4.53 -2.47
CA ILE A 80 9.21 -4.59 -1.58
C ILE A 80 8.91 -5.64 -0.49
N PRO A 81 9.67 -6.74 -0.40
CA PRO A 81 9.52 -7.68 0.70
C PRO A 81 9.96 -7.02 2.01
N SER A 82 9.15 -7.11 3.07
CA SER A 82 9.63 -6.74 4.40
C SER A 82 10.68 -7.76 4.84
N LYS A 83 11.79 -7.28 5.40
CA LYS A 83 12.77 -8.18 6.02
C LYS A 83 12.11 -8.79 7.24
N THR A 84 11.95 -10.11 7.21
CA THR A 84 11.85 -10.93 8.42
C THR A 84 13.21 -10.88 9.11
N GLU A 85 13.30 -10.14 10.21
CA GLU A 85 14.27 -10.46 11.27
C GLU A 85 13.75 -11.67 12.06
#